data_AF-A0A1Q5ZSU5-F1
#
_entry.id   AF-A0A1Q5ZSU5-F1
#
_cell.length_a   1.000
_cell.length_b   1.000
_cell.length_c   1.000
_cell.angle_alpha   90.00
_cell.angle_beta   90.00
_cell.angle_gamma   90.00
#
_symmetry.space_group_name_H-M   'P 1'
#
loop_
_entity.id
_entity.type
_entity.pdbx_description
1 polymer ?
#
loop_
_entity_poly.entity_id
_entity_poly.type
_entity_poly.pdbx_seq_one_letter_code
_entity_poly.pdbx_strand_id
1 'polypeptide(L)'
;MNINLANVLFDDGVFSELYQAGFITEKIFAYREIYLWIHAQLQTRKISKRKAVAEAEVKFNKDARTIWRALHCFTEAEDLLIPVELEDFEY
;
A
#
# COMPACT_ATOMS: atom_id res chain seq x y z
N MET A 1 -7.71 -7.61 -22.42
CA MET A 1 -8.05 -7.22 -21.04
C MET A 1 -9.54 -7.47 -20.82
N ASN A 2 -9.93 -8.43 -19.97
CA ASN A 2 -11.34 -8.75 -19.71
C ASN A 2 -11.85 -7.90 -18.53
N ILE A 3 -12.54 -6.80 -18.84
CA ILE A 3 -12.94 -5.78 -17.86
C ILE A 3 -13.91 -6.34 -16.81
N ASN A 4 -14.78 -7.29 -17.18
CA ASN A 4 -15.71 -7.90 -16.25
C ASN A 4 -15.00 -8.76 -15.21
N LEU A 5 -13.95 -9.48 -15.62
CA LEU A 5 -13.10 -10.24 -14.70
C LEU A 5 -12.32 -9.30 -13.77
N ALA A 6 -11.81 -8.18 -14.29
CA ALA A 6 -11.09 -7.20 -13.48
C ALA A 6 -11.93 -6.64 -12.33
N ASN A 7 -13.21 -6.33 -12.61
CA ASN A 7 -14.12 -5.77 -11.61
C ASN A 7 -14.44 -6.78 -10.51
N VAL A 8 -14.74 -8.03 -10.87
CA VAL A 8 -15.01 -9.10 -9.89
C VAL A 8 -13.79 -9.35 -8.99
N LEU A 9 -12.59 -9.45 -9.58
CA LEU A 9 -11.35 -9.68 -8.83
C LEU A 9 -10.97 -8.51 -7.91
N PHE A 10 -11.37 -7.29 -8.28
CA PHE A 10 -11.19 -6.10 -7.45
C PHE A 10 -12.16 -6.08 -6.27
N ASP A 11 -13.45 -6.37 -6.51
CA ASP A 11 -14.51 -6.39 -5.50
C ASP A 11 -14.30 -7.50 -4.46
N ASP A 12 -13.75 -8.65 -4.87
CA ASP A 12 -13.44 -9.77 -3.98
C ASP A 12 -12.16 -9.56 -3.15
N GLY A 13 -11.42 -8.46 -3.39
CA GLY A 13 -10.23 -8.09 -2.63
C GLY A 13 -8.99 -8.93 -2.94
N VAL A 14 -8.98 -9.69 -4.04
CA VAL A 14 -7.91 -10.65 -4.32
C VAL A 14 -6.82 -10.02 -5.20
N PHE A 15 -5.96 -9.24 -4.55
CA PHE A 15 -4.83 -8.56 -5.20
C PHE A 15 -3.90 -9.53 -5.96
N SER A 16 -3.77 -10.77 -5.48
CA SER A 16 -3.01 -11.84 -6.14
C SER A 16 -3.64 -12.30 -7.46
N GLU A 17 -4.97 -12.33 -7.55
CA GLU A 17 -5.67 -12.74 -8.77
C GLU A 17 -5.61 -11.64 -9.84
N LEU A 18 -5.67 -10.36 -9.43
CA LEU A 18 -5.41 -9.23 -10.34
C LEU A 18 -4.00 -9.28 -10.95
N TYR A 19 -3.00 -9.70 -10.17
CA TYR A 19 -1.63 -9.89 -10.66
C TYR A 19 -1.55 -11.08 -11.62
N GLN A 20 -2.11 -12.24 -11.24
CA GLN A 20 -2.10 -13.45 -12.08
C GLN A 20 -2.84 -13.25 -13.40
N ALA A 21 -3.92 -12.47 -13.39
CA ALA A 21 -4.69 -12.14 -14.60
C ALA A 21 -4.07 -10.99 -15.43
N GLY A 22 -2.92 -10.45 -15.00
CA GLY A 22 -2.14 -9.46 -15.75
C GLY A 22 -2.72 -8.04 -15.72
N PHE A 23 -3.64 -7.74 -14.79
CA PHE A 23 -4.23 -6.41 -14.64
C PHE A 23 -3.34 -5.46 -13.84
N ILE A 24 -2.49 -5.99 -12.96
CA ILE A 24 -1.48 -5.22 -12.25
C ILE A 24 -0.08 -5.76 -12.54
N THR A 25 0.89 -4.85 -12.57
CA THR A 25 2.29 -5.22 -12.78
C THR A 25 2.89 -5.82 -11.51
N GLU A 26 3.93 -6.63 -11.67
CA GLU A 26 4.71 -7.18 -10.55
C GLU A 26 5.22 -6.09 -9.61
N LYS A 27 5.58 -4.93 -10.17
CA LYS A 27 6.01 -3.77 -9.40
C LYS A 27 4.93 -3.26 -8.46
N ILE A 28 3.70 -3.11 -8.94
CA ILE A 28 2.56 -2.66 -8.13
C ILE A 28 2.24 -3.72 -7.06
N PHE A 29 2.30 -4.99 -7.44
CA PHE A 29 2.12 -6.12 -6.53
C PHE A 29 3.12 -6.07 -5.36
N ALA A 30 4.41 -6.01 -5.67
CA ALA A 30 5.49 -5.94 -4.68
C ALA A 30 5.38 -4.68 -3.81
N TYR A 31 5.02 -3.53 -4.37
CA TYR A 31 4.87 -2.31 -3.59
C TYR A 31 3.72 -2.41 -2.59
N ARG A 32 2.60 -3.03 -2.98
CA ARG A 32 1.47 -3.24 -2.06
C ARG A 32 1.83 -4.19 -0.94
N GLU A 33 2.55 -5.27 -1.25
CA GLU A 33 3.04 -6.22 -0.24
C GLU A 33 3.95 -5.54 0.78
N ILE A 34 4.92 -4.74 0.32
CA ILE A 34 5.81 -3.95 1.20
C ILE A 34 4.99 -3.01 2.09
N TYR A 35 4.06 -2.27 1.50
CA TYR A 35 3.22 -1.31 2.21
C TYR A 35 2.38 -1.99 3.31
N LEU A 36 1.69 -3.09 2.98
CA LEU A 36 0.86 -3.83 3.94
C LEU A 36 1.71 -4.44 5.06
N TRP A 37 2.88 -4.99 4.72
CA TRP A 37 3.79 -5.54 5.71
C TRP A 37 4.24 -4.48 6.71
N ILE A 38 4.65 -3.30 6.23
CA ILE A 38 5.08 -2.20 7.11
C ILE A 38 3.92 -1.72 7.99
N HIS A 39 2.73 -1.53 7.43
CA HIS A 39 1.54 -1.16 8.21
C HIS A 39 1.26 -2.18 9.33
N ALA A 40 1.33 -3.47 9.02
CA ALA A 40 1.17 -4.51 10.02
C ALA A 40 2.24 -4.42 11.13
N GLN A 41 3.51 -4.15 10.80
CA GLN A 41 4.55 -3.96 11.82
C GLN A 41 4.28 -2.74 12.71
N LEU A 42 3.81 -1.64 12.13
CA LEU A 42 3.49 -0.43 12.89
C LEU A 42 2.34 -0.68 13.87
N GLN A 43 1.29 -1.36 13.42
CA GLN A 43 0.12 -1.67 14.23
C GLN A 43 0.41 -2.70 15.33
N THR A 44 1.13 -3.78 14.99
CA THR A 44 1.36 -4.91 15.91
C THR A 44 2.47 -4.65 16.91
N ARG A 45 3.59 -4.05 16.47
CA ARG A 45 4.80 -3.91 17.29
C ARG A 45 5.05 -2.49 17.79
N LYS A 46 4.24 -1.50 17.36
CA LYS A 46 4.37 -0.08 17.73
C LYS A 46 5.78 0.48 17.56
N ILE A 47 6.52 -0.04 16.58
CA ILE A 47 7.86 0.45 16.24
C ILE A 47 7.75 1.74 15.41
N SER A 48 8.83 2.54 15.39
CA SER A 48 8.83 3.74 14.56
C SER A 48 8.83 3.40 13.07
N LYS A 49 8.23 4.28 12.25
CA LYS A 49 8.21 4.16 10.78
C LYS A 49 9.60 3.93 10.19
N ARG A 50 10.61 4.65 10.69
CA ARG A 50 12.00 4.48 10.26
C ARG A 50 12.55 3.08 10.56
N LYS A 51 12.23 2.52 11.74
CA LYS A 51 12.65 1.17 12.11
C LYS A 51 11.94 0.11 11.25
N ALA A 52 10.64 0.27 11.03
CA ALA A 52 9.89 -0.63 10.15
C ALA A 52 10.42 -0.61 8.71
N VAL A 53 10.82 0.56 8.18
CA VAL A 53 11.47 0.69 6.88
C VAL A 53 12.81 -0.05 6.84
N ALA A 54 13.66 0.14 7.85
CA ALA A 54 14.96 -0.55 7.91
C ALA A 54 14.80 -2.08 7.98
N GLU A 55 13.81 -2.58 8.71
CA GLU A 55 13.51 -4.03 8.74
C GLU A 55 12.93 -4.53 7.40
N ALA A 56 12.14 -3.71 6.71
CA ALA A 56 11.60 -4.02 5.38
C ALA A 56 12.70 -4.12 4.31
N GLU A 57 13.73 -3.27 4.36
CA GLU A 57 14.88 -3.35 3.45
C GLU A 57 15.52 -4.74 3.46
N VAL A 58 15.72 -5.29 4.67
CA VAL A 58 16.27 -6.64 4.86
C VAL A 58 15.26 -7.71 4.41
N LYS A 59 13.99 -7.58 4.80
CA LYS A 59 12.94 -8.57 4.49
C LYS A 59 12.68 -8.73 2.99
N PHE A 60 12.66 -7.64 2.24
CA PHE A 60 12.33 -7.61 0.82
C PHE A 60 13.56 -7.52 -0.10
N ASN A 61 14.76 -7.38 0.48
CA ASN A 61 16.02 -7.20 -0.24
C ASN A 61 15.93 -6.03 -1.25
N LYS A 62 15.47 -4.88 -0.76
CA LYS A 62 15.31 -3.63 -1.53
C LYS A 62 15.97 -2.48 -0.79
N ASP A 63 16.36 -1.46 -1.54
CA ASP A 63 16.91 -0.23 -0.99
C ASP A 63 15.84 0.62 -0.28
N ALA A 64 16.27 1.37 0.74
CA ALA A 64 15.45 2.29 1.51
C ALA A 64 14.51 3.15 0.65
N ARG A 65 15.03 3.69 -0.47
CA ARG A 65 14.28 4.57 -1.36
C ARG A 65 13.13 3.81 -2.02
N THR A 66 13.32 2.56 -2.44
CA THR A 66 12.23 1.74 -2.97
C THR A 66 11.17 1.45 -1.92
N ILE A 67 11.58 1.16 -0.68
CA ILE A 67 10.64 0.95 0.43
C ILE A 67 9.82 2.22 0.71
N TRP A 68 10.47 3.38 0.79
CA TRP A 68 9.77 4.66 0.95
C TRP A 68 8.82 4.95 -0.20
N ARG A 69 9.21 4.69 -1.45
CA ARG A 69 8.33 4.85 -2.60
C ARG A 69 7.10 3.95 -2.50
N ALA A 70 7.28 2.69 -2.11
CA ALA A 70 6.17 1.76 -1.90
C ALA A 70 5.19 2.27 -0.83
N LEU A 71 5.70 2.85 0.26
CA LEU A 71 4.87 3.50 1.27
C LEU A 71 4.10 4.70 0.70
N HIS A 72 4.82 5.61 0.03
CA HIS A 72 4.22 6.83 -0.52
C HIS A 72 3.14 6.55 -1.57
N CYS A 73 3.30 5.50 -2.38
CA CYS A 73 2.33 5.12 -3.41
C CYS A 73 0.92 4.82 -2.87
N PHE A 74 0.77 4.48 -1.59
CA PHE A 74 -0.52 4.09 -1.02
C PHE A 74 -0.97 4.96 0.16
N THR A 75 -0.07 5.74 0.79
CA THR A 75 -0.46 6.69 1.85
C THR A 75 -1.31 7.85 1.34
N GLU A 76 -1.06 8.39 0.14
CA GLU A 76 -1.86 9.51 -0.38
C GLU A 76 -3.34 9.13 -0.56
N ALA A 77 -3.61 7.87 -0.88
CA ALA A 77 -4.97 7.35 -0.98
C ALA A 77 -5.64 7.17 0.39
N GLU A 78 -4.87 6.86 1.44
CA GLU A 78 -5.39 6.79 2.81
C GLU A 78 -5.69 8.17 3.38
N ASP A 79 -4.84 9.17 3.09
CA ASP A 79 -5.04 10.55 3.56
C ASP A 79 -6.33 11.15 2.98
N LEU A 80 -6.75 10.73 1.78
CA LEU A 80 -8.03 11.09 1.16
C LEU A 80 -9.25 10.40 1.78
N LEU A 81 -9.05 9.32 2.55
CA LEU A 81 -10.09 8.59 3.26
C LEU A 81 -10.25 9.05 4.72
N ILE A 82 -9.35 9.91 5.19
CA ILE A 82 -9.55 10.65 6.43
C ILE A 82 -10.62 11.70 6.11
N PRO A 83 -11.79 11.71 6.80
CA PRO A 83 -12.69 12.83 6.68
C PRO A 83 -11.91 14.06 7.13
N VAL A 84 -11.64 14.98 6.20
CA VAL A 84 -11.23 16.33 6.57
C VAL A 84 -12.40 16.83 7.42
N GLU A 85 -12.22 16.89 8.74
CA GLU A 85 -13.07 17.74 9.56
C GLU A 85 -12.98 19.11 8.88
N LEU A 86 -14.09 19.52 8.24
CA LEU A 86 -14.22 20.84 7.67
C LEU A 86 -14.00 21.79 8.83
N GLU A 87 -12.78 22.29 9.00
CA GLU A 87 -12.54 23.41 9.90
C GLU A 87 -13.45 24.53 9.40
N ASP A 88 -14.45 24.85 10.21
CA ASP A 88 -15.43 25.89 9.98
C ASP A 88 -14.68 27.20 9.69
N PHE A 89 -14.51 27.52 8.40
CA PHE A 89 -14.10 28.85 7.98
C PHE A 89 -15.28 29.79 8.25
N GLU A 90 -15.34 30.32 9.47
CA GLU A 90 -16.14 31.50 9.78
C GLU A 90 -15.56 32.70 8.99
N TYR A 91 -16.38 33.27 8.11
CA TYR A 91 -16.11 34.48 7.32
C TYR A 91 -16.28 35.75 8.16
#